data_AF-A0A6P0SI93-F1
#
_entry.id   AF-A0A6P0SI93-F1
#
_cell.length_a   1.000
_cell.length_b   1.000
_cell.length_c   1.000
_cell.angle_alpha   90.00
_cell.angle_beta   90.00
_cell.angle_gamma   90.00
#
_symmetry.space_group_name_H-M   'P 1'
#
loop_
_entity.id
_entity.type
_entity.pdbx_description
1 polymer ?
#
loop_
_entity_poly.entity_id
_entity_poly.type
_entity_poly.pdbx_seq_one_letter_code
_entity_poly.pdbx_strand_id
1 'polypeptide(L)'
;LQEIVWLNPFKPEVQQFIQDLVIEVVSNYDVDGIQFDDHFGLPVTFGYDDFTVELYKKEHQGKSPPTDPKDEEWVRWRANKITDFLTKLFRAVKDSVEDSNNDVIISLSPNPQRFSYQFFLADWATWEQRGLVEELIVQIYRDNFSTFISELDQTELKRARSHIPVGIGILSGLRTRLVPVSQIQRQVDAVRLRGFAGVSFFFYETLLNMSDELASERESGFEVMFPEFVKAPDIEDWKKSN
;
A
#
# COMPACT_ATOMS: atom_id res chain seq x y z
N LEU A 1 8.98 2.69 -25.92
CA LEU A 1 8.00 2.63 -24.81
C LEU A 1 8.15 1.24 -24.21
N GLN A 2 8.51 1.13 -22.94
CA GLN A 2 8.56 -0.17 -22.28
C GLN A 2 7.12 -0.64 -22.09
N GLU A 3 6.79 -1.83 -22.58
CA GLU A 3 5.46 -2.41 -22.36
C GLU A 3 5.33 -2.74 -20.88
N ILE A 4 4.30 -2.17 -20.25
CA ILE A 4 3.99 -2.44 -18.85
C ILE A 4 3.03 -3.63 -18.83
N VAL A 5 3.46 -4.72 -18.22
CA VAL A 5 2.71 -5.98 -18.15
C VAL A 5 2.19 -6.22 -16.74
N TRP A 6 0.97 -6.75 -16.64
CA TRP A 6 0.36 -7.18 -15.39
C TRP A 6 -0.10 -8.63 -15.51
N LEU A 7 0.09 -9.41 -14.46
CA LEU A 7 -0.65 -10.66 -14.32
C LEU A 7 -2.12 -10.32 -14.05
N ASN A 8 -3.04 -10.98 -14.74
CA ASN A 8 -4.47 -10.72 -14.58
C ASN A 8 -4.95 -11.28 -13.21
N PRO A 9 -5.32 -10.42 -12.23
CA PRO A 9 -5.68 -10.86 -10.88
C PRO A 9 -7.04 -11.58 -10.82
N PHE A 10 -7.79 -11.62 -11.92
CA PHE A 10 -9.08 -12.31 -12.01
C PHE A 10 -8.95 -13.78 -12.40
N LYS A 11 -7.77 -14.19 -12.88
CA LYS A 11 -7.49 -15.58 -13.27
C LYS A 11 -7.16 -16.45 -12.07
N PRO A 12 -7.85 -17.58 -11.85
CA PRO A 12 -7.57 -18.47 -10.71
C PRO A 12 -6.12 -18.94 -10.62
N GLU A 13 -5.47 -19.22 -11.75
CA GLU A 13 -4.07 -19.64 -11.79
C GLU A 13 -3.09 -18.55 -11.35
N VAL A 14 -3.42 -17.27 -11.62
CA VAL A 14 -2.62 -16.13 -11.14
C VAL A 14 -2.85 -15.95 -9.63
N GLN A 15 -4.10 -16.05 -9.18
CA GLN A 15 -4.43 -16.00 -7.74
C GLN A 15 -3.69 -17.09 -6.96
N GLN A 16 -3.69 -18.32 -7.47
CA GLN A 16 -2.99 -19.43 -6.85
C GLN A 16 -1.47 -19.19 -6.83
N PHE A 17 -0.88 -18.74 -7.94
CA PHE A 17 0.55 -18.46 -8.00
C PHE A 17 0.99 -17.41 -6.98
N ILE A 18 0.26 -16.28 -6.87
CA ILE A 18 0.57 -15.23 -5.90
C ILE A 18 0.36 -15.75 -4.47
N GLN A 19 -0.71 -16.52 -4.23
CA GLN A 19 -0.95 -17.12 -2.91
C GLN A 19 0.17 -18.09 -2.52
N ASP A 20 0.60 -18.98 -3.40
CA ASP A 20 1.67 -19.95 -3.14
C ASP A 20 2.98 -19.22 -2.82
N LEU A 21 3.31 -18.16 -3.55
CA LEU A 21 4.49 -17.34 -3.29
C LEU A 21 4.44 -16.70 -1.89
N VAL A 22 3.30 -16.11 -1.52
CA VAL A 22 3.13 -15.49 -0.20
C VAL A 22 3.20 -16.54 0.91
N ILE A 23 2.51 -17.68 0.75
CA ILE A 23 2.52 -18.78 1.73
C ILE A 23 3.95 -19.33 1.90
N GLU A 24 4.69 -19.52 0.81
CA GLU A 24 6.08 -19.97 0.87
C GLU A 24 6.93 -19.04 1.74
N VAL A 25 6.81 -17.72 1.55
CA VAL A 25 7.55 -16.72 2.33
C VAL A 25 7.19 -16.79 3.82
N VAL A 26 5.90 -16.74 4.15
CA VAL A 26 5.47 -16.66 5.56
C VAL A 26 5.62 -17.98 6.31
N SER A 27 5.66 -19.11 5.60
CA SER A 27 5.79 -20.45 6.21
C SER A 27 7.25 -20.90 6.36
N ASN A 28 8.14 -20.48 5.44
CA ASN A 28 9.52 -20.99 5.40
C ASN A 28 10.56 -20.01 5.94
N TYR A 29 10.19 -18.74 6.18
CA TYR A 29 11.12 -17.71 6.64
C TYR A 29 10.60 -17.07 7.93
N ASP A 30 11.53 -16.69 8.79
CA ASP A 30 11.27 -15.95 10.02
C ASP A 30 11.02 -14.48 9.67
N VAL A 31 9.77 -14.15 9.37
CA VAL A 31 9.31 -12.81 8.99
C VAL A 31 8.16 -12.36 9.88
N ASP A 32 8.14 -11.07 10.24
CA ASP A 32 7.07 -10.48 11.03
C ASP A 32 5.80 -10.19 10.19
N GLY A 33 5.92 -10.15 8.88
CA GLY A 33 4.84 -9.73 8.00
C GLY A 33 5.15 -9.81 6.52
N ILE A 34 4.10 -9.62 5.70
CA ILE A 34 4.20 -9.40 4.26
C ILE A 34 3.65 -8.01 3.93
N GLN A 35 4.36 -7.25 3.10
CA GLN A 35 3.89 -5.95 2.62
C GLN A 35 3.58 -6.02 1.13
N PHE A 36 2.35 -5.66 0.78
CA PHE A 36 1.95 -5.42 -0.61
C PHE A 36 2.17 -3.94 -0.98
N ASP A 37 2.45 -3.67 -2.25
CA ASP A 37 2.57 -2.31 -2.77
C ASP A 37 1.28 -1.85 -3.49
N ASP A 38 1.33 -0.69 -4.12
CA ASP A 38 0.23 -0.11 -4.89
C ASP A 38 -0.10 -0.88 -6.19
N HIS A 39 0.75 -1.82 -6.61
CA HIS A 39 0.53 -2.69 -7.77
C HIS A 39 -0.22 -3.99 -7.44
N PHE A 40 -0.57 -4.23 -6.17
CA PHE A 40 -1.57 -5.26 -5.82
C PHE A 40 -2.94 -4.94 -6.46
N GLY A 41 -3.19 -3.66 -6.74
CA GLY A 41 -4.27 -3.21 -7.60
C GLY A 41 -4.05 -3.54 -9.08
N LEU A 42 -4.97 -3.06 -9.92
CA LEU A 42 -4.88 -3.17 -11.37
C LEU A 42 -5.15 -1.80 -11.98
N PRO A 43 -4.31 -1.29 -12.91
CA PRO A 43 -4.57 -0.04 -13.58
C PRO A 43 -5.99 0.01 -14.16
N VAL A 44 -6.71 1.11 -13.95
CA VAL A 44 -8.14 1.24 -14.30
C VAL A 44 -8.41 1.01 -15.78
N THR A 45 -7.41 1.19 -16.65
CA THR A 45 -7.50 0.95 -18.09
C THR A 45 -7.38 -0.53 -18.49
N PHE A 46 -7.03 -1.43 -17.56
CA PHE A 46 -6.79 -2.87 -17.83
C PHE A 46 -8.06 -3.72 -17.59
N GLY A 47 -7.99 -5.03 -17.81
CA GLY A 47 -9.12 -5.95 -17.58
C GLY A 47 -10.06 -6.14 -18.77
N TYR A 48 -9.61 -5.79 -19.97
CA TYR A 48 -10.32 -6.02 -21.24
C TYR A 48 -9.79 -7.23 -22.03
N ASP A 49 -8.98 -8.08 -21.40
CA ASP A 49 -8.57 -9.36 -22.01
C ASP A 49 -9.75 -10.34 -22.08
N ASP A 50 -9.65 -11.31 -23.01
CA ASP A 50 -10.74 -12.26 -23.30
C ASP A 50 -11.29 -12.95 -22.05
N PHE A 51 -10.41 -13.36 -21.12
CA PHE A 51 -10.85 -14.01 -19.89
C PHE A 51 -11.73 -13.08 -19.04
N THR A 52 -11.29 -11.85 -18.80
CA THR A 52 -12.02 -10.90 -17.96
C THR A 52 -13.34 -10.47 -18.60
N VAL A 53 -13.35 -10.27 -19.91
CA VAL A 53 -14.56 -9.93 -20.67
C VAL A 53 -15.60 -11.05 -20.59
N GLU A 54 -15.19 -12.29 -20.79
CA GLU A 54 -16.11 -13.43 -20.70
C GLU A 54 -16.58 -13.68 -19.26
N LEU A 55 -15.71 -13.48 -18.26
CA LEU A 55 -16.09 -13.53 -16.86
C LEU A 55 -17.14 -12.46 -16.53
N TYR A 56 -16.94 -11.22 -16.98
CA TYR A 56 -17.91 -10.14 -16.77
C TYR A 56 -19.25 -10.46 -17.45
N LYS A 57 -19.25 -10.90 -18.71
CA LYS A 57 -20.48 -11.29 -19.41
C LYS A 57 -21.24 -12.39 -18.67
N LYS A 58 -20.53 -13.41 -18.17
CA LYS A 58 -21.13 -14.50 -17.40
C LYS A 58 -21.86 -13.99 -16.15
N GLU A 59 -21.30 -13.00 -15.47
CA GLU A 59 -21.88 -12.42 -14.25
C GLU A 59 -22.94 -11.33 -14.54
N HIS A 60 -23.02 -10.84 -15.78
CA HIS A 60 -23.93 -9.78 -16.22
C HIS A 60 -24.91 -10.21 -17.30
N GLN A 61 -25.36 -11.48 -17.27
CA GLN A 61 -26.41 -11.99 -18.17
C GLN A 61 -26.07 -11.82 -19.67
N GLY A 62 -24.78 -11.98 -20.01
CA GLY A 62 -24.26 -11.85 -21.37
C GLY A 62 -23.90 -10.42 -21.80
N LYS A 63 -24.09 -9.40 -20.96
CA LYS A 63 -23.71 -8.02 -21.29
C LYS A 63 -22.20 -7.85 -21.32
N SER A 64 -21.68 -7.23 -22.37
CA SER A 64 -20.27 -6.83 -22.46
C SER A 64 -19.92 -5.74 -21.44
N PRO A 65 -18.66 -5.66 -20.99
CA PRO A 65 -18.21 -4.56 -20.14
C PRO A 65 -18.31 -3.21 -20.86
N PRO A 66 -18.53 -2.12 -20.13
CA PRO A 66 -18.49 -0.76 -20.66
C PRO A 66 -17.16 -0.45 -21.35
N THR A 67 -17.19 0.37 -22.41
CA THR A 67 -15.97 0.81 -23.11
C THR A 67 -15.21 1.90 -22.36
N ASP A 68 -15.88 2.64 -21.47
CA ASP A 68 -15.22 3.57 -20.56
C ASP A 68 -14.58 2.79 -19.41
N PRO A 69 -13.24 2.77 -19.27
CA PRO A 69 -12.57 2.10 -18.16
C PRO A 69 -12.95 2.67 -16.80
N LYS A 70 -13.50 3.90 -16.74
CA LYS A 70 -13.93 4.58 -15.52
C LYS A 70 -15.42 4.49 -15.25
N ASP A 71 -16.16 3.70 -16.05
CA ASP A 71 -17.56 3.40 -15.73
C ASP A 71 -17.67 2.87 -14.29
N GLU A 72 -18.60 3.45 -13.52
CA GLU A 72 -18.68 3.21 -12.08
C GLU A 72 -18.95 1.76 -11.73
N GLU A 73 -19.77 1.07 -12.52
CA GLU A 73 -20.08 -0.34 -12.31
C GLU A 73 -18.84 -1.18 -12.64
N TRP A 74 -18.19 -0.91 -13.77
CA TRP A 74 -17.01 -1.65 -14.20
C TRP A 74 -15.81 -1.51 -13.27
N VAL A 75 -15.60 -0.30 -12.73
CA VAL A 75 -14.59 -0.04 -11.69
C VAL A 75 -14.93 -0.83 -10.43
N ARG A 76 -16.17 -0.72 -9.95
CA ARG A 76 -16.62 -1.40 -8.73
C ARG A 76 -16.52 -2.91 -8.85
N TRP A 77 -16.95 -3.49 -9.97
CA TRP A 77 -16.92 -4.93 -10.19
C TRP A 77 -15.49 -5.48 -10.12
N ARG A 78 -14.54 -4.86 -10.84
CA ARG A 78 -13.13 -5.26 -10.80
C ARG A 78 -12.49 -5.06 -9.42
N ALA A 79 -12.73 -3.91 -8.78
CA ALA A 79 -12.22 -3.63 -7.44
C ALA A 79 -12.74 -4.66 -6.42
N ASN A 80 -14.01 -5.07 -6.52
CA ASN A 80 -14.59 -6.14 -5.70
C ASN A 80 -13.90 -7.49 -5.94
N LYS A 81 -13.57 -7.84 -7.19
CA LYS A 81 -12.82 -9.08 -7.48
C LYS A 81 -11.43 -9.09 -6.84
N ILE A 82 -10.71 -7.96 -6.87
CA ILE A 82 -9.40 -7.82 -6.19
C ILE A 82 -9.58 -7.95 -4.67
N THR A 83 -10.62 -7.33 -4.13
CA THR A 83 -10.99 -7.42 -2.70
C THR A 83 -11.32 -8.86 -2.29
N ASP A 84 -12.04 -9.61 -3.12
CA ASP A 84 -12.34 -11.03 -2.89
C ASP A 84 -11.06 -11.88 -2.90
N PHE A 85 -10.12 -11.58 -3.80
CA PHE A 85 -8.83 -12.25 -3.83
C PHE A 85 -8.01 -11.95 -2.57
N LEU A 86 -7.89 -10.68 -2.16
CA LEU A 86 -7.21 -10.31 -0.92
C LEU A 86 -7.84 -11.00 0.31
N THR A 87 -9.16 -11.14 0.32
CA THR A 87 -9.87 -11.85 1.40
C THR A 87 -9.44 -13.31 1.50
N LYS A 88 -9.32 -14.01 0.36
CA LYS A 88 -8.85 -15.40 0.33
C LYS A 88 -7.39 -15.51 0.74
N LEU A 89 -6.56 -14.60 0.22
CA LEU A 89 -5.13 -14.55 0.52
C LEU A 89 -4.88 -14.30 2.01
N PHE A 90 -5.60 -13.36 2.61
CA PHE A 90 -5.53 -13.07 4.04
C PHE A 90 -5.77 -14.32 4.87
N ARG A 91 -6.86 -15.04 4.61
CA ARG A 91 -7.17 -16.29 5.33
C ARG A 91 -6.09 -17.34 5.13
N ALA A 92 -5.65 -17.54 3.88
CA ALA A 92 -4.61 -18.50 3.58
C ALA A 92 -3.29 -18.21 4.33
N VAL A 93 -2.94 -16.93 4.49
CA VAL A 93 -1.78 -16.52 5.31
C VAL A 93 -2.01 -16.86 6.78
N LYS A 94 -3.14 -16.46 7.37
CA LYS A 94 -3.44 -16.72 8.79
C LYS A 94 -3.50 -18.21 9.10
N ASP A 95 -4.16 -18.99 8.26
CA ASP A 95 -4.25 -20.44 8.39
C ASP A 95 -2.87 -21.11 8.28
N SER A 96 -1.97 -20.60 7.42
CA SER A 96 -0.64 -21.19 7.21
C SER A 96 0.32 -21.05 8.41
N VAL A 97 0.07 -20.09 9.30
CA VAL A 97 0.93 -19.79 10.45
C VAL A 97 0.25 -20.03 11.80
N GLU A 98 -0.99 -20.53 11.81
CA GLU A 98 -1.77 -20.77 13.03
C GLU A 98 -1.04 -21.70 14.02
N ASP A 99 -0.51 -22.83 13.52
CA ASP A 99 0.16 -23.83 14.35
C ASP A 99 1.56 -23.41 14.85
N SER A 100 2.20 -22.45 14.17
CA SER A 100 3.55 -21.98 14.55
C SER A 100 3.52 -20.91 15.64
N ASN A 101 2.32 -20.45 16.04
CA ASN A 101 2.15 -19.30 16.94
C ASN A 101 2.91 -18.06 16.41
N ASN A 102 3.19 -18.03 15.09
CA ASN A 102 3.86 -16.94 14.42
C ASN A 102 2.81 -15.93 13.97
N ASP A 103 3.07 -14.68 14.26
CA ASP A 103 2.05 -13.65 14.23
C ASP A 103 2.27 -12.69 13.05
N VAL A 104 2.16 -13.25 11.84
CA VAL A 104 2.48 -12.57 10.58
C VAL A 104 1.41 -11.54 10.24
N ILE A 105 1.80 -10.27 10.12
CA ILE A 105 0.90 -9.19 9.70
C ILE A 105 0.81 -9.04 8.18
N ILE A 106 -0.33 -8.56 7.70
CA ILE A 106 -0.49 -8.09 6.32
C ILE A 106 -0.43 -6.56 6.29
N SER A 107 0.67 -6.04 5.75
CA SER A 107 0.92 -4.61 5.53
C SER A 107 0.61 -4.22 4.08
N LEU A 108 0.26 -2.95 3.87
CA LEU A 108 0.07 -2.39 2.53
C LEU A 108 0.72 -1.00 2.46
N SER A 109 1.47 -0.74 1.38
CA SER A 109 1.99 0.60 1.06
C SER A 109 1.30 1.17 -0.18
N PRO A 110 0.11 1.81 -0.05
CA PRO A 110 -0.64 2.30 -1.19
C PRO A 110 -0.41 3.80 -1.44
N ASN A 111 -0.89 4.29 -2.58
CA ASN A 111 -1.19 5.70 -2.78
C ASN A 111 -2.39 6.16 -1.91
N PRO A 112 -2.67 7.47 -1.78
CA PRO A 112 -3.89 7.96 -1.13
C PRO A 112 -5.16 7.31 -1.71
N GLN A 113 -6.17 7.04 -0.87
CA GLN A 113 -7.34 6.20 -1.19
C GLN A 113 -7.98 6.53 -2.52
N ARG A 114 -8.27 7.81 -2.73
CA ARG A 114 -8.92 8.26 -3.96
C ARG A 114 -8.12 7.89 -5.20
N PHE A 115 -6.80 8.03 -5.15
CA PHE A 115 -5.94 7.69 -6.27
C PHE A 115 -5.88 6.17 -6.47
N SER A 116 -5.65 5.42 -5.39
CA SER A 116 -5.60 3.96 -5.39
C SER A 116 -6.86 3.33 -6.00
N TYR A 117 -8.04 3.81 -5.62
CA TYR A 117 -9.29 3.30 -6.16
C TYR A 117 -9.53 3.72 -7.62
N GLN A 118 -9.38 5.02 -7.91
CA GLN A 118 -9.74 5.57 -9.23
C GLN A 118 -8.79 5.15 -10.36
N PHE A 119 -7.52 4.89 -10.03
CA PHE A 119 -6.49 4.59 -11.03
C PHE A 119 -5.98 3.17 -10.95
N PHE A 120 -6.11 2.49 -9.81
CA PHE A 120 -5.57 1.14 -9.59
C PHE A 120 -6.59 0.15 -9.02
N LEU A 121 -7.88 0.50 -8.94
CA LEU A 121 -8.94 -0.40 -8.46
C LEU A 121 -8.68 -0.96 -7.04
N ALA A 122 -7.79 -0.33 -6.27
CA ALA A 122 -7.38 -0.74 -4.95
C ALA A 122 -8.17 0.06 -3.90
N ASP A 123 -9.10 -0.60 -3.22
CA ASP A 123 -9.96 -0.02 -2.19
C ASP A 123 -9.40 -0.28 -0.78
N TRP A 124 -8.24 0.29 -0.48
CA TRP A 124 -7.56 0.01 0.78
C TRP A 124 -8.36 0.47 2.01
N ALA A 125 -9.17 1.53 1.87
CA ALA A 125 -10.04 1.98 2.96
C ALA A 125 -11.10 0.92 3.31
N THR A 126 -11.65 0.20 2.33
CA THR A 126 -12.54 -0.94 2.60
C THR A 126 -11.75 -2.13 3.14
N TRP A 127 -10.53 -2.38 2.64
CA TRP A 127 -9.70 -3.49 3.11
C TRP A 127 -9.33 -3.34 4.59
N GLU A 128 -8.92 -2.15 5.02
CA GLU A 128 -8.68 -1.81 6.43
C GLU A 128 -9.94 -2.02 7.28
N GLN A 129 -11.08 -1.49 6.86
CA GLN A 129 -12.35 -1.64 7.60
C GLN A 129 -12.81 -3.08 7.74
N ARG A 130 -12.45 -3.93 6.79
CA ARG A 130 -12.72 -5.37 6.80
C ARG A 130 -11.66 -6.17 7.57
N GLY A 131 -10.63 -5.50 8.09
CA GLY A 131 -9.54 -6.13 8.83
C GLY A 131 -8.60 -6.95 7.95
N LEU A 132 -8.57 -6.70 6.64
CA LEU A 132 -7.71 -7.41 5.67
C LEU A 132 -6.30 -6.80 5.56
N VAL A 133 -6.12 -5.61 6.13
CA VAL A 133 -4.84 -4.90 6.21
C VAL A 133 -4.64 -4.49 7.65
N GLU A 134 -3.48 -4.85 8.19
CA GLU A 134 -3.12 -4.73 9.60
C GLU A 134 -2.08 -3.63 9.84
N GLU A 135 -1.44 -3.14 8.77
CA GLU A 135 -0.57 -1.95 8.79
C GLU A 135 -0.70 -1.21 7.45
N LEU A 136 -0.71 0.13 7.49
CA LEU A 136 -0.63 0.96 6.30
C LEU A 136 0.62 1.84 6.30
N ILE A 137 1.30 1.91 5.15
CA ILE A 137 2.37 2.87 4.89
C ILE A 137 2.01 3.70 3.64
N VAL A 138 1.22 4.75 3.82
CA VAL A 138 0.65 5.48 2.67
C VAL A 138 1.69 6.39 2.03
N GLN A 139 1.89 6.23 0.73
CA GLN A 139 2.89 6.93 -0.08
C GLN A 139 2.42 8.36 -0.40
N ILE A 140 2.83 9.36 0.40
CA ILE A 140 2.49 10.77 0.18
C ILE A 140 3.70 11.51 -0.40
N TYR A 141 3.98 11.24 -1.67
CA TYR A 141 5.09 11.87 -2.40
C TYR A 141 4.65 13.19 -3.02
N ARG A 142 4.64 14.26 -2.20
CA ARG A 142 4.25 15.62 -2.61
C ARG A 142 5.38 16.61 -2.34
N ASP A 143 5.76 17.37 -3.36
CA ASP A 143 6.78 18.42 -3.24
C ASP A 143 6.20 19.67 -2.56
N ASN A 144 4.94 20.00 -2.85
CA ASN A 144 4.26 21.12 -2.23
C ASN A 144 3.81 20.74 -0.81
N PHE A 145 4.31 21.48 0.19
CA PHE A 145 4.02 21.19 1.60
C PHE A 145 2.52 21.36 1.95
N SER A 146 1.80 22.35 1.40
CA SER A 146 0.36 22.46 1.67
C SER A 146 -0.44 21.29 1.09
N THR A 147 -0.05 20.77 -0.07
CA THR A 147 -0.65 19.55 -0.62
C THR A 147 -0.33 18.34 0.25
N PHE A 148 0.92 18.20 0.69
CA PHE A 148 1.33 17.14 1.64
C PHE A 148 0.46 17.15 2.90
N ILE A 149 0.27 18.33 3.51
CA ILE A 149 -0.62 18.52 4.67
C ILE A 149 -2.05 18.10 4.36
N SER A 150 -2.60 18.52 3.20
CA SER A 150 -3.97 18.17 2.83
C SER A 150 -4.20 16.66 2.65
N GLU A 151 -3.19 15.94 2.16
CA GLU A 151 -3.24 14.48 2.01
C GLU A 151 -3.23 13.81 3.39
N LEU A 152 -2.38 14.27 4.31
CA LEU A 152 -2.36 13.78 5.70
C LEU A 152 -3.68 13.98 6.46
N ASP A 153 -4.43 15.02 6.10
CA ASP A 153 -5.67 15.38 6.76
C ASP A 153 -6.92 14.70 6.16
N GLN A 154 -6.75 13.78 5.21
CA GLN A 154 -7.85 12.98 4.64
C GLN A 154 -8.56 12.10 5.67
N THR A 155 -9.87 11.94 5.48
CA THR A 155 -10.75 11.23 6.41
C THR A 155 -10.38 9.75 6.53
N GLU A 156 -9.98 9.12 5.44
CA GLU A 156 -9.62 7.70 5.36
C GLU A 156 -8.36 7.40 6.17
N LEU A 157 -7.35 8.28 6.12
CA LEU A 157 -6.16 8.16 6.96
C LEU A 157 -6.48 8.35 8.44
N LYS A 158 -7.31 9.34 8.77
CA LYS A 158 -7.73 9.59 10.16
C LYS A 158 -8.49 8.40 10.74
N ARG A 159 -9.33 7.75 9.93
CA ARG A 159 -10.08 6.56 10.31
C ARG A 159 -9.17 5.34 10.46
N ALA A 160 -8.30 5.06 9.50
CA ALA A 160 -7.41 3.91 9.59
C ALA A 160 -6.48 4.00 10.82
N ARG A 161 -5.97 5.20 11.11
CA ARG A 161 -5.07 5.45 12.27
C ARG A 161 -5.74 5.24 13.62
N SER A 162 -7.07 5.22 13.70
CA SER A 162 -7.76 4.86 14.95
C SER A 162 -7.91 3.35 15.16
N HIS A 163 -7.55 2.52 14.19
CA HIS A 163 -7.70 1.05 14.29
C HIS A 163 -6.39 0.28 14.09
N ILE A 164 -5.49 0.75 13.22
CA ILE A 164 -4.24 0.08 12.85
C ILE A 164 -3.06 1.05 12.80
N PRO A 165 -1.79 0.57 12.83
CA PRO A 165 -0.63 1.44 12.64
C PRO A 165 -0.65 2.02 11.22
N VAL A 166 -0.61 3.34 11.14
CA VAL A 166 -0.53 4.07 9.87
C VAL A 166 0.73 4.91 9.86
N GLY A 167 1.69 4.51 9.03
CA GLY A 167 2.88 5.28 8.68
C GLY A 167 2.71 6.02 7.35
N ILE A 168 3.60 6.99 7.12
CA ILE A 168 3.61 7.79 5.89
C ILE A 168 4.93 7.61 5.14
N GLY A 169 4.85 7.19 3.87
CA GLY A 169 5.97 7.22 2.95
C GLY A 169 6.27 8.64 2.50
N ILE A 170 7.50 9.09 2.75
CA ILE A 170 8.05 10.38 2.34
C ILE A 170 9.07 10.16 1.23
N LEU A 171 9.05 11.04 0.22
CA LEU A 171 10.02 10.99 -0.84
C LEU A 171 11.36 11.64 -0.39
N SER A 172 12.45 10.87 -0.29
CA SER A 172 13.81 11.35 -0.03
C SER A 172 14.53 11.87 -1.28
N GLY A 173 13.97 11.59 -2.47
CA GLY A 173 14.45 12.03 -3.78
C GLY A 173 14.33 10.96 -4.85
N LEU A 174 14.60 11.33 -6.10
CA LEU A 174 14.75 10.46 -7.26
C LEU A 174 16.02 10.86 -8.03
N ARG A 175 16.50 10.00 -8.93
CA ARG A 175 17.68 10.28 -9.77
C ARG A 175 17.60 11.59 -10.55
N THR A 176 16.38 11.98 -10.94
CA THR A 176 16.09 13.19 -11.73
C THR A 176 15.47 14.32 -10.91
N ARG A 177 15.23 14.09 -9.61
CA ARG A 177 14.55 15.05 -8.72
C ARG A 177 15.10 14.93 -7.31
N LEU A 178 15.93 15.88 -6.92
CA LEU A 178 16.53 15.92 -5.59
C LEU A 178 15.52 16.49 -4.57
N VAL A 179 15.56 16.01 -3.33
CA VAL A 179 14.74 16.53 -2.23
C VAL A 179 15.65 16.94 -1.06
N PRO A 180 15.68 18.21 -0.66
CA PRO A 180 16.51 18.69 0.44
C PRO A 180 16.15 18.06 1.78
N VAL A 181 17.14 17.82 2.66
CA VAL A 181 16.89 17.22 3.99
C VAL A 181 15.96 18.09 4.84
N SER A 182 16.00 19.41 4.65
CA SER A 182 15.10 20.35 5.34
C SER A 182 13.63 20.17 4.95
N GLN A 183 13.34 19.79 3.70
CA GLN A 183 11.99 19.44 3.27
C GLN A 183 11.54 18.14 3.91
N ILE A 184 12.41 17.13 3.93
CA ILE A 184 12.16 15.82 4.56
C ILE A 184 11.85 16.03 6.06
N GLN A 185 12.70 16.76 6.77
CA GLN A 185 12.50 17.11 8.18
C GLN A 185 11.13 17.75 8.42
N ARG A 186 10.76 18.74 7.61
CA ARG A 186 9.48 19.44 7.73
C ARG A 186 8.29 18.50 7.52
N GLN A 187 8.41 17.53 6.60
CA GLN A 187 7.39 16.50 6.37
C GLN A 187 7.32 15.51 7.53
N VAL A 188 8.46 15.04 8.05
CA VAL A 188 8.54 14.19 9.24
C VAL A 188 7.86 14.86 10.44
N ASP A 189 8.15 16.14 10.69
CA ASP A 189 7.55 16.91 11.79
C ASP A 189 6.03 17.01 11.64
N ALA A 190 5.54 17.21 10.41
CA ALA A 190 4.11 17.27 10.13
C ALA A 190 3.38 15.94 10.33
N VAL A 191 4.06 14.82 10.02
CA VAL A 191 3.56 13.46 10.26
C VAL A 191 3.49 13.19 11.78
N ARG A 192 4.56 13.53 12.52
CA ARG A 192 4.61 13.39 13.99
C ARG A 192 3.55 14.23 14.69
N LEU A 193 3.39 15.48 14.28
CA LEU A 193 2.38 16.39 14.85
C LEU A 193 0.94 15.84 14.72
N ARG A 194 0.70 15.02 13.71
CA ARG A 194 -0.59 14.36 13.47
C ARG A 194 -0.72 13.00 14.14
N GLY A 195 0.32 12.52 14.82
CA GLY A 195 0.32 11.27 15.58
C GLY A 195 0.23 10.02 14.72
N PHE A 196 0.74 10.04 13.49
CA PHE A 196 0.94 8.82 12.71
C PHE A 196 1.98 7.91 13.38
N ALA A 197 1.89 6.60 13.13
CA ALA A 197 2.71 5.58 13.77
C ALA A 197 4.20 5.70 13.41
N GLY A 198 4.50 6.24 12.22
CA GLY A 198 5.87 6.39 11.75
C GLY A 198 5.98 6.98 10.36
N VAL A 199 7.20 6.96 9.83
CA VAL A 199 7.52 7.36 8.46
C VAL A 199 8.40 6.31 7.79
N SER A 200 8.28 6.17 6.48
CA SER A 200 9.25 5.46 5.63
C SER A 200 9.80 6.41 4.58
N PHE A 201 10.97 6.09 4.03
CA PHE A 201 11.62 6.93 3.03
C PHE A 201 11.77 6.17 1.71
N PHE A 202 11.39 6.82 0.62
CA PHE A 202 11.65 6.36 -0.74
C PHE A 202 12.30 7.49 -1.54
N PHE A 203 13.39 7.34 -2.25
CA PHE A 203 14.11 6.12 -2.54
C PHE A 203 15.35 5.96 -1.64
N TYR A 204 15.72 4.71 -1.33
CA TYR A 204 16.86 4.44 -0.44
C TYR A 204 18.16 5.08 -0.95
N GLU A 205 18.41 5.04 -2.26
CA GLU A 205 19.61 5.63 -2.87
C GLU A 205 19.69 7.14 -2.70
N THR A 206 18.55 7.82 -2.58
CA THR A 206 18.48 9.28 -2.37
C THR A 206 18.40 9.65 -0.89
N LEU A 207 18.43 8.67 0.01
CA LEU A 207 18.38 8.91 1.45
C LEU A 207 19.63 9.64 1.91
N LEU A 208 20.81 9.07 1.66
CA LEU A 208 22.11 9.66 2.03
C LEU A 208 22.92 10.17 0.84
N ASN A 209 22.68 9.62 -0.35
CA ASN A 209 23.41 9.96 -1.57
C ASN A 209 22.49 10.69 -2.56
N MET A 210 23.04 11.09 -3.71
CA MET A 210 22.26 11.65 -4.82
C MET A 210 21.35 12.82 -4.39
N SER A 211 21.98 13.82 -3.75
CA SER A 211 21.40 15.07 -3.27
C SER A 211 22.32 16.25 -3.61
N ASP A 212 21.80 17.48 -3.47
CA ASP A 212 22.63 18.70 -3.55
C ASP A 212 23.45 18.95 -2.27
N GLU A 213 23.14 18.22 -1.20
CA GLU A 213 23.80 18.26 0.12
C GLU A 213 24.90 17.18 0.20
N LEU A 214 25.92 17.40 1.03
CA LEU A 214 26.92 16.39 1.33
C LEU A 214 26.29 15.22 2.12
N ALA A 215 26.77 14.00 1.91
CA ALA A 215 26.27 12.82 2.62
C ALA A 215 26.32 12.99 4.15
N SER A 216 27.39 13.60 4.69
CA SER A 216 27.53 13.88 6.13
C SER A 216 26.51 14.90 6.66
N GLU A 217 26.10 15.87 5.83
CA GLU A 217 25.07 16.84 6.20
C GLU A 217 23.70 16.17 6.27
N ARG A 218 23.41 15.25 5.35
CA ARG A 218 22.17 14.46 5.37
C ARG A 218 22.13 13.48 6.52
N GLU A 219 23.22 12.77 6.75
CA GLU A 219 23.38 11.86 7.90
C GLU A 219 23.10 12.62 9.21
N SER A 220 23.75 13.77 9.41
CA SER A 220 23.49 14.63 10.57
C SER A 220 22.01 15.06 10.67
N GLY A 221 21.38 15.37 9.53
CA GLY A 221 19.95 15.69 9.47
C GLY A 221 19.06 14.53 9.92
N PHE A 222 19.35 13.31 9.50
CA PHE A 222 18.61 12.11 9.92
C PHE A 222 18.88 11.74 11.38
N GLU A 223 20.10 11.90 11.89
CA GLU A 223 20.42 11.72 13.31
C GLU A 223 19.63 12.70 14.19
N VAL A 224 19.51 13.96 13.77
CA VAL A 224 18.67 14.96 14.46
C VAL A 224 17.19 14.60 14.35
N MET A 225 16.73 14.08 13.21
CA MET A 225 15.35 13.61 13.05
C MET A 225 15.03 12.43 13.97
N PHE A 226 15.96 11.48 14.13
CA PHE A 226 15.75 10.21 14.82
C PHE A 226 16.83 9.98 15.89
N PRO A 227 16.84 10.79 16.97
CA PRO A 227 17.89 10.74 18.00
C PRO A 227 17.78 9.49 18.88
N GLU A 228 16.63 8.81 18.89
CA GLU A 228 16.34 7.68 19.74
C GLU A 228 15.64 6.57 18.95
N PHE A 229 15.92 5.32 19.32
CA PHE A 229 15.14 4.18 18.87
C PHE A 229 13.78 4.19 19.57
N VAL A 230 12.71 4.16 18.77
CA VAL A 230 11.34 4.08 19.26
C VAL A 230 10.81 2.67 18.98
N LYS A 231 10.14 2.07 19.96
CA LYS A 231 9.42 0.81 19.73
C LYS A 231 8.23 1.05 18.81
N ALA A 232 7.86 0.05 18.02
CA ALA A 232 6.61 0.08 17.26
C ALA A 232 5.45 0.43 18.23
N PRO A 233 4.53 1.33 17.84
CA PRO A 233 3.45 1.74 18.71
C PRO A 233 2.55 0.55 19.05
N ASP A 234 2.32 0.36 20.35
CA ASP A 234 1.36 -0.61 20.86
C ASP A 234 -0.04 0.01 20.70
N ILE A 235 -0.86 -0.54 19.80
CA ILE A 235 -2.23 -0.05 19.62
C ILE A 235 -3.11 -0.81 20.60
N GLU A 236 -3.34 -0.20 21.77
CA GLU A 236 -3.96 -0.81 22.96
C GLU A 236 -5.31 -1.52 22.70
N ASP A 237 -6.03 -1.15 21.62
CA ASP A 237 -7.33 -1.72 21.25
C ASP A 237 -7.34 -2.49 19.92
N TRP A 238 -6.20 -2.61 19.24
CA TRP A 238 -6.13 -3.38 18.00
C TRP A 238 -6.15 -4.87 18.31
N LYS A 239 -7.21 -5.54 17.85
CA LYS A 239 -7.29 -7.00 17.81
C LYS A 239 -7.06 -7.43 16.38
N LYS A 240 -6.07 -8.30 16.19
CA LYS A 240 -5.82 -8.97 14.91
C LYS A 240 -7.10 -9.63 14.43
N SER A 241 -7.38 -9.50 13.15
CA SER A 241 -8.51 -10.19 12.55
C SER A 241 -8.19 -11.68 12.53
N ASN A 242 -8.99 -12.46 13.25
CA ASN A 242 -9.05 -13.92 13.08
C ASN A 242 -9.67 -14.27 11.72
#